data_AF-A0A7V7WZZ1-F1
#
_entry.id   AF-A0A7V7WZZ1-F1
#
_cell.length_a   1.000
_cell.length_b   1.000
_cell.length_c   1.000
_cell.angle_alpha   90.00
_cell.angle_beta   90.00
_cell.angle_gamma   90.00
#
_symmetry.space_group_name_H-M   'P 1'
#
loop_
_entity.id
_entity.type
_entity.pdbx_description
1 polymer ?
#
loop_
_entity_poly.entity_id
_entity_poly.type
_entity_poly.pdbx_seq_one_letter_code
_entity_poly.pdbx_strand_id
1 'polypeptide(L)'
;MSGEPHIITVQANSNGQTEVLMASEKPLPLETKFREAHDTLILMRHYGQTIKDPKLKQDFDRLFSDKLDRLPGDLVDQFHSLRKQYYPEKKRIIDEDSAKETVKNLKNQANKLANAIKKWGDANNIKDFSAMEIDREVNDRMYSLRKKAWIKTKEDVQQILSYYNFRGKPILFRGSLYEGKRGEHKAYVLFDDKHFDVDMYVVDPVAYREAQEKGMPPIAGKIFPDKRFPELDALSRSVALDLAAKFPEVHKLQKVGVVIVPKDQET
;
A
#
# COMPACT_ATOMS: atom_id res chain seq x y z
N MET A 1 2.16 -12.17 33.57
CA MET A 1 1.97 -11.40 32.34
C MET A 1 2.50 -10.01 32.58
N SER A 2 3.73 -9.70 32.16
CA SER A 2 4.23 -8.33 32.15
C SER A 2 3.85 -7.70 30.82
N GLY A 3 3.15 -6.57 30.84
CA GLY A 3 2.90 -5.78 29.64
C GLY A 3 4.22 -5.41 28.96
N GLU A 4 4.26 -5.54 27.64
CA GLU A 4 5.44 -5.22 26.86
C GLU A 4 5.75 -3.71 26.94
N PRO A 5 7.04 -3.31 27.01
CA PRO A 5 7.41 -1.91 27.10
C PRO A 5 7.10 -1.19 25.78
N HIS A 6 6.12 -0.28 25.82
CA HIS A 6 5.84 0.65 24.72
C HIS A 6 6.60 1.97 24.90
N ILE A 7 7.21 2.48 23.84
CA ILE A 7 7.76 3.84 23.84
C ILE A 7 6.61 4.80 23.61
N ILE A 8 6.20 5.49 24.67
CA ILE A 8 5.18 6.53 24.64
C ILE A 8 5.90 7.87 24.53
N THR A 9 5.53 8.69 23.55
CA THR A 9 5.88 10.11 23.57
C THR A 9 4.72 10.92 24.10
N VAL A 10 4.98 11.65 25.17
CA VAL A 10 4.06 12.61 25.75
C VAL A 10 4.40 13.99 25.18
N GLN A 11 3.45 14.63 24.51
CA GLN A 11 3.59 16.00 24.01
C GLN A 11 2.41 16.87 24.42
N ALA A 12 2.66 18.11 24.81
CA ALA A 12 1.60 19.08 25.05
C ALA A 12 1.14 19.64 23.70
N ASN A 13 -0.16 19.55 23.42
CA ASN A 13 -0.74 20.21 22.25
C ASN A 13 -0.94 21.72 22.52
N SER A 14 -1.29 22.48 21.48
CA SER A 14 -1.49 23.92 21.53
C SER A 14 -2.59 24.39 22.51
N ASN A 15 -3.38 23.45 23.04
CA ASN A 15 -4.48 23.71 23.97
C ASN A 15 -4.12 23.30 25.41
N GLY A 16 -2.84 22.98 25.69
CA GLY A 16 -2.38 22.57 27.01
C GLY A 16 -2.82 21.16 27.42
N GLN A 17 -3.39 20.38 26.51
CA GLN A 17 -3.73 18.98 26.76
C GLN A 17 -2.54 18.08 26.41
N THR A 18 -2.36 17.05 27.22
CA THR A 18 -1.31 16.05 27.03
C THR A 18 -1.79 15.01 26.02
N GLU A 19 -1.16 14.97 24.85
CA GLU A 19 -1.36 13.92 23.87
C GLU A 19 -0.34 12.80 24.11
N VAL A 20 -0.85 11.59 24.29
CA VAL A 20 -0.08 10.36 24.45
C VAL A 20 0.01 9.73 23.07
N LEU A 21 1.11 9.98 22.35
CA LEU A 21 1.36 9.34 21.07
C LEU A 21 2.25 8.12 21.29
N MET A 22 1.91 7.01 20.66
CA MET A 22 2.86 5.92 20.53
C MET A 22 4.03 6.42 19.69
N ALA A 23 5.28 6.09 20.03
CA ALA A 23 6.43 6.57 19.25
C ALA A 23 6.31 6.17 17.77
N SER A 24 5.67 5.05 17.48
CA SER A 24 5.33 4.59 16.14
C SER A 24 4.34 5.45 15.38
N GLU A 25 3.66 6.41 16.02
CA GLU A 25 2.68 7.34 15.41
C GLU A 25 3.30 8.68 15.00
N LYS A 26 4.59 8.89 15.33
CA LYS A 26 5.30 10.09 14.90
C LYS A 26 5.78 9.93 13.45
N PRO A 27 5.40 10.86 12.55
CA PRO A 27 5.90 10.84 11.17
C PRO A 27 7.43 10.87 11.14
N LEU A 28 8.03 10.17 10.18
CA LEU A 28 9.47 10.32 9.94
C LEU A 28 9.78 11.74 9.45
N PRO A 29 10.99 12.26 9.71
CA PRO A 29 11.43 13.52 9.12
C PRO A 29 11.26 13.51 7.60
N LEU A 30 10.67 14.57 7.04
CA LEU A 30 10.37 14.72 5.61
C LEU A 30 9.34 13.72 5.02
N GLU A 31 8.61 12.96 5.84
CA GLU A 31 7.61 11.98 5.39
C GLU A 31 6.58 12.59 4.43
N THR A 32 5.99 13.75 4.77
CA THR A 32 5.04 14.46 3.89
C THR A 32 5.65 14.79 2.53
N LYS A 33 6.93 15.20 2.48
CA LYS A 33 7.62 15.53 1.23
C LYS A 33 7.96 14.29 0.41
N PHE A 34 8.25 13.18 1.06
CA PHE A 34 8.38 11.89 0.38
C PHE A 34 7.03 11.45 -0.21
N ARG A 35 5.93 11.54 0.56
CA ARG A 35 4.58 11.22 0.09
C ARG A 35 4.20 12.03 -1.15
N GLU A 36 4.35 13.36 -1.11
CA GLU A 36 4.07 14.24 -2.26
C GLU A 36 4.84 13.81 -3.53
N ALA A 37 6.13 13.51 -3.38
CA ALA A 37 6.99 13.09 -4.50
C ALA A 37 6.63 11.69 -5.03
N HIS A 38 6.25 10.77 -4.14
CA HIS A 38 5.79 9.43 -4.51
C HIS A 38 4.45 9.49 -5.26
N ASP A 39 3.48 10.19 -4.67
CA ASP A 39 2.13 10.34 -5.21
C ASP A 39 2.15 10.95 -6.61
N THR A 40 3.05 11.90 -6.84
CA THR A 40 3.32 12.49 -8.17
C THR A 40 3.60 11.41 -9.23
N LEU A 41 4.41 10.39 -8.90
CA LEU A 41 4.71 9.31 -9.85
C LEU A 41 3.46 8.50 -10.19
N ILE A 42 2.63 8.19 -9.18
CA ILE A 42 1.38 7.45 -9.38
C ILE A 42 0.44 8.25 -10.29
N LEU A 43 0.27 9.55 -10.02
CA LEU A 43 -0.55 10.45 -10.83
C LEU A 43 -0.04 10.55 -12.27
N MET A 44 1.27 10.76 -12.46
CA MET A 44 1.89 10.83 -13.79
C MET A 44 1.75 9.53 -14.57
N ARG A 45 1.84 8.36 -13.91
CA ARG A 45 1.61 7.05 -14.54
C ARG A 45 0.20 6.96 -15.12
N HIS A 46 -0.82 7.26 -14.32
CA HIS A 46 -2.20 7.20 -14.78
C HIS A 46 -2.50 8.24 -15.86
N TYR A 47 -1.95 9.44 -15.75
CA TYR A 47 -2.11 10.46 -16.77
C TYR A 47 -1.44 10.06 -18.09
N GLY A 48 -0.24 9.47 -18.05
CA GLY A 48 0.47 8.96 -19.23
C GLY A 48 -0.34 7.92 -20.02
N GLN A 49 -1.21 7.15 -19.35
CA GLN A 49 -2.13 6.21 -20.02
C GLN A 49 -3.22 6.89 -20.86
N THR A 50 -3.43 8.20 -20.70
CA THR A 50 -4.44 8.96 -21.43
C THR A 50 -3.92 9.72 -22.64
N ILE A 51 -2.61 9.65 -22.91
CA ILE A 51 -1.99 10.26 -24.10
C ILE A 51 -2.62 9.64 -25.34
N LYS A 52 -3.31 10.47 -26.14
CA LYS A 52 -4.07 10.03 -27.32
C LYS A 52 -3.21 9.84 -28.56
N ASP A 53 -2.15 10.62 -28.69
CA ASP A 53 -1.22 10.48 -29.82
C ASP A 53 -0.46 9.14 -29.68
N PRO A 54 -0.61 8.20 -30.65
CA PRO A 54 -0.01 6.87 -30.53
C PRO A 54 1.51 6.89 -30.47
N LYS A 55 2.16 7.84 -31.16
CA LYS A 55 3.62 7.97 -31.18
C LYS A 55 4.12 8.48 -29.85
N LEU A 56 3.49 9.53 -29.31
CA LEU A 56 3.83 10.04 -27.99
C LEU A 56 3.55 9.02 -26.88
N LYS A 57 2.48 8.24 -27.01
CA LYS A 57 2.17 7.14 -26.09
C LYS A 57 3.26 6.06 -26.12
N GLN A 58 3.65 5.62 -27.30
CA GLN A 58 4.71 4.62 -27.47
C GLN A 58 6.05 5.12 -26.92
N ASP A 59 6.40 6.38 -27.16
CA ASP A 59 7.62 6.98 -26.62
C ASP A 59 7.57 7.11 -25.10
N PHE A 60 6.44 7.54 -24.54
CA PHE A 60 6.24 7.58 -23.09
C PHE A 60 6.43 6.19 -22.47
N ASP A 61 5.77 5.18 -23.05
CA ASP A 61 5.82 3.82 -22.52
C ASP A 61 7.25 3.26 -22.53
N ARG A 62 7.94 3.41 -23.67
CA ARG A 62 9.33 2.99 -23.84
C ARG A 62 10.28 3.67 -22.85
N LEU A 63 10.05 4.95 -22.53
CA LEU A 63 10.95 5.72 -21.68
C LEU A 63 10.66 5.56 -20.18
N PHE A 64 9.40 5.37 -19.81
CA PHE A 64 8.95 5.56 -18.42
C PHE A 64 8.12 4.42 -17.83
N SER A 65 7.41 3.59 -18.61
CA SER A 65 6.47 2.61 -18.03
C SER A 65 7.14 1.63 -17.07
N ASP A 66 8.23 0.96 -17.48
CA ASP A 66 8.96 0.05 -16.59
C ASP A 66 9.44 0.72 -15.29
N LYS A 67 9.79 2.00 -15.36
CA LYS A 67 10.26 2.76 -14.19
C LYS A 67 9.09 3.13 -13.28
N LEU A 68 7.95 3.51 -13.85
CA LEU A 68 6.73 3.87 -13.13
C LEU A 68 6.00 2.65 -12.54
N ASP A 69 6.24 1.46 -13.08
CA ASP A 69 5.70 0.21 -12.55
C ASP A 69 6.53 -0.34 -11.38
N ARG A 70 7.84 -0.05 -11.33
CA ARG A 70 8.76 -0.58 -10.30
C ARG A 70 9.09 0.41 -9.20
N LEU A 71 9.56 1.61 -9.57
CA LEU A 71 10.16 2.56 -8.62
C LEU A 71 9.20 2.96 -7.48
N PRO A 72 7.90 3.27 -7.70
CA PRO A 72 7.00 3.60 -6.61
C PRO A 72 6.86 2.49 -5.56
N GLY A 73 6.90 1.22 -6.00
CA GLY A 73 6.89 0.07 -5.10
C GLY A 73 8.17 -0.04 -4.28
N ASP A 74 9.33 0.05 -4.95
CA ASP A 74 10.65 -0.02 -4.32
C ASP A 74 10.85 1.08 -3.26
N LEU A 75 10.39 2.29 -3.55
CA LEU A 75 10.48 3.43 -2.64
C LEU A 75 9.66 3.21 -1.36
N VAL A 76 8.46 2.63 -1.48
CA VAL A 76 7.62 2.29 -0.33
C VAL A 76 8.23 1.17 0.50
N ASP A 77 8.79 0.14 -0.14
CA ASP A 77 9.42 -0.98 0.56
C ASP A 77 10.69 -0.52 1.31
N GLN A 78 11.47 0.41 0.74
CA GLN A 78 12.59 1.06 1.41
C GLN A 78 12.13 1.96 2.57
N PHE A 79 11.09 2.78 2.38
CA PHE A 79 10.53 3.61 3.44
C PHE A 79 10.00 2.76 4.61
N HIS A 80 9.30 1.67 4.29
CA HIS A 80 8.79 0.74 5.30
C HIS A 80 9.92 0.09 6.10
N SER A 81 10.98 -0.33 5.42
CA SER A 81 12.17 -0.89 6.05
C SER A 81 12.88 0.13 6.94
N LEU A 82 13.01 1.38 6.49
CA LEU A 82 13.54 2.48 7.27
C LEU A 82 12.73 2.69 8.55
N ARG A 83 11.40 2.72 8.43
CA ARG A 83 10.51 2.92 9.58
C ARG A 83 10.65 1.79 10.61
N LYS A 84 10.80 0.54 10.17
CA LYS A 84 11.09 -0.59 11.07
C LYS A 84 12.43 -0.44 11.81
N GLN A 85 13.43 0.18 11.19
CA GLN A 85 14.72 0.45 11.83
C GLN A 85 14.66 1.65 12.81
N TYR A 86 13.80 2.62 12.51
CA TYR A 86 13.62 3.83 13.31
C TYR A 86 12.72 3.62 14.54
N TYR A 87 11.61 2.89 14.35
CA TYR A 87 10.67 2.47 15.39
C TYR A 87 10.62 0.93 15.53
N PRO A 88 11.74 0.28 15.86
CA PRO A 88 11.76 -1.15 16.12
C PRO A 88 11.11 -1.46 17.47
N GLU A 89 10.55 -2.66 17.62
CA GLU A 89 9.89 -3.12 18.84
C GLU A 89 10.81 -3.17 20.07
N LYS A 90 12.13 -3.32 19.87
CA LYS A 90 13.10 -3.51 20.96
C LYS A 90 13.97 -2.30 21.24
N LYS A 91 14.74 -1.85 20.23
CA LYS A 91 15.71 -0.77 20.39
C LYS A 91 15.99 -0.11 19.06
N ARG A 92 15.86 1.22 19.01
CA ARG A 92 16.13 2.06 17.85
C ARG A 92 17.50 1.74 17.24
N ILE A 93 17.51 1.47 15.93
CA ILE A 93 18.72 1.05 15.19
C ILE A 93 19.42 2.26 14.57
N ILE A 94 18.67 3.27 14.15
CA ILE A 94 19.18 4.46 13.44
C ILE A 94 18.76 5.76 14.13
N ASP A 95 19.61 6.79 14.04
CA ASP A 95 19.32 8.13 14.56
C ASP A 95 18.43 8.96 13.61
N GLU A 96 18.08 10.18 14.03
CA GLU A 96 17.15 11.06 13.32
C GLU A 96 17.73 11.65 12.05
N ASP A 97 19.02 12.01 12.08
CA ASP A 97 19.71 12.56 10.93
C ASP A 97 19.88 11.51 9.82
N SER A 98 20.22 10.28 10.18
CA SER A 98 20.30 9.13 9.28
C SER A 98 18.94 8.82 8.64
N ALA A 99 17.86 8.87 9.44
CA ALA A 99 16.51 8.68 8.92
C ALA A 99 16.11 9.79 7.97
N LYS A 100 16.36 11.05 8.33
CA LYS A 100 16.07 12.23 7.51
C LYS A 100 16.82 12.19 6.18
N GLU A 101 18.11 11.83 6.18
CA GLU A 101 18.88 11.71 4.95
C GLU A 101 18.38 10.56 4.07
N THR A 102 17.97 9.44 4.68
CA THR A 102 17.35 8.34 3.92
C THR A 102 16.03 8.78 3.27
N VAL A 103 15.11 9.41 4.02
CA VAL A 103 13.84 9.91 3.44
C VAL A 103 14.10 10.95 2.34
N LYS A 104 15.08 11.83 2.52
CA LYS A 104 15.50 12.80 1.50
C LYS A 104 16.00 12.10 0.24
N ASN A 105 16.77 11.02 0.36
CA ASN A 105 17.24 10.23 -0.78
C ASN A 105 16.10 9.55 -1.52
N LEU A 106 15.13 8.96 -0.80
CA LEU A 106 13.93 8.38 -1.41
C LEU A 106 13.12 9.42 -2.19
N LYS A 107 12.89 10.59 -1.56
CA LYS A 107 12.24 11.73 -2.22
C LYS A 107 12.99 12.17 -3.49
N ASN A 108 14.32 12.26 -3.43
CA ASN A 108 15.13 12.69 -4.57
C ASN A 108 15.07 11.70 -5.73
N GLN A 109 15.00 10.39 -5.46
CA GLN A 109 14.80 9.37 -6.48
C GLN A 109 13.45 9.56 -7.20
N ALA A 110 12.37 9.79 -6.44
CA ALA A 110 11.06 10.07 -7.01
C ALA A 110 11.08 11.35 -7.87
N ASN A 111 11.62 12.44 -7.33
CA ASN A 111 11.73 13.72 -8.04
C ASN A 111 12.57 13.61 -9.32
N LYS A 112 13.61 12.77 -9.34
CA LYS A 112 14.43 12.57 -10.53
C LYS A 112 13.60 12.00 -11.70
N LEU A 113 12.75 11.02 -11.42
CA LEU A 113 11.86 10.44 -12.45
C LEU A 113 10.75 11.43 -12.84
N ALA A 114 10.10 12.07 -11.87
CA ALA A 114 9.07 13.08 -12.13
C ALA A 114 9.60 14.22 -13.00
N ASN A 115 10.79 14.73 -12.71
CA ASN A 115 11.43 15.79 -13.50
C ASN A 115 11.81 15.33 -14.91
N ALA A 116 12.19 14.06 -15.10
CA ALA A 116 12.43 13.51 -16.43
C ALA A 116 11.14 13.46 -17.26
N ILE A 117 10.02 13.08 -16.64
CA ILE A 117 8.69 13.07 -17.28
C ILE A 117 8.26 14.51 -17.62
N LYS A 118 8.41 15.47 -16.70
CA LYS A 118 8.11 16.89 -16.95
C LYS A 118 8.90 17.43 -18.15
N LYS A 119 10.22 17.23 -18.16
CA LYS A 119 11.08 17.67 -19.28
C LYS A 119 10.68 17.04 -20.62
N TRP A 120 10.37 15.74 -20.61
CA TRP A 120 9.87 15.07 -21.80
C TRP A 120 8.52 15.62 -22.26
N GLY A 121 7.59 15.84 -21.32
CA GLY A 121 6.29 16.46 -21.60
C GLY A 121 6.45 17.85 -22.22
N ASP A 122 7.32 18.69 -21.64
CA ASP A 122 7.62 20.02 -22.16
C ASP A 122 8.18 19.99 -23.58
N ALA A 123 9.07 19.06 -23.89
CA ALA A 123 9.65 18.89 -25.23
C ALA A 123 8.62 18.42 -26.27
N ASN A 124 7.53 17.79 -25.83
CA ASN A 124 6.46 17.27 -26.68
C ASN A 124 5.15 18.06 -26.56
N ASN A 125 5.20 19.27 -25.98
CA ASN A 125 4.04 20.15 -25.75
C ASN A 125 2.91 19.55 -24.88
N ILE A 126 3.22 18.58 -24.03
CA ILE A 126 2.32 18.04 -23.00
C ILE A 126 2.58 18.79 -21.68
N LYS A 127 2.00 19.99 -21.57
CA LYS A 127 2.22 20.90 -20.42
C LYS A 127 1.58 20.44 -19.13
N ASP A 128 0.65 19.50 -19.19
CA ASP A 128 -0.05 18.98 -18.02
C ASP A 128 0.91 18.33 -17.01
N PHE A 129 2.02 17.73 -17.47
CA PHE A 129 3.02 17.17 -16.55
C PHE A 129 3.74 18.23 -15.72
N SER A 130 4.05 19.39 -16.32
CA SER A 130 4.71 20.52 -15.63
C SER A 130 3.70 21.38 -14.86
N ALA A 131 2.43 21.42 -15.28
CA ALA A 131 1.38 22.21 -14.65
C ALA A 131 0.79 21.57 -13.38
N MET A 132 0.92 20.25 -13.17
CA MET A 132 0.27 19.52 -12.05
C MET A 132 0.47 20.14 -10.65
N GLU A 133 1.59 20.80 -10.39
CA GLU A 133 1.89 21.42 -9.08
C GLU A 133 1.25 22.81 -8.89
N ILE A 134 0.84 23.46 -9.97
CA ILE A 134 0.37 24.85 -9.98
C ILE A 134 -1.06 25.00 -10.52
N ASP A 135 -1.50 24.07 -11.36
CA ASP A 135 -2.81 24.04 -11.99
C ASP A 135 -3.70 23.01 -11.29
N ARG A 136 -4.73 23.54 -10.62
CA ARG A 136 -5.70 22.73 -9.87
C ARG A 136 -6.50 21.80 -10.77
N GLU A 137 -6.91 22.24 -11.96
CA GLU A 137 -7.74 21.43 -12.85
C GLU A 137 -6.96 20.23 -13.39
N VAL A 138 -5.70 20.47 -13.77
CA VAL A 138 -4.79 19.40 -14.18
C VAL A 138 -4.60 18.39 -13.06
N ASN A 139 -4.33 18.86 -11.84
CA ASN A 139 -4.16 18.02 -10.67
C ASN A 139 -5.42 17.19 -10.36
N ASP A 140 -6.59 17.83 -10.30
CA ASP A 140 -7.88 17.19 -10.03
C ASP A 140 -8.19 16.10 -11.08
N ARG A 141 -7.85 16.36 -12.35
CA ARG A 141 -7.99 15.37 -13.44
C ARG A 141 -7.07 14.17 -13.21
N MET A 142 -5.80 14.37 -12.87
CA MET A 142 -4.89 13.25 -12.60
C MET A 142 -5.36 12.40 -11.41
N TYR A 143 -5.80 13.05 -10.33
CA TYR A 143 -6.39 12.36 -9.18
C TYR A 143 -7.64 11.56 -9.57
N SER A 144 -8.49 12.12 -10.43
CA SER A 144 -9.68 11.42 -10.95
C SER A 144 -9.33 10.17 -11.73
N LEU A 145 -8.31 10.23 -12.60
CA LEU A 145 -7.82 9.07 -13.36
C LEU A 145 -7.32 7.96 -12.43
N ARG A 146 -6.47 8.32 -11.46
CA ARG A 146 -5.99 7.40 -10.43
C ARG A 146 -7.15 6.80 -9.61
N LYS A 147 -8.12 7.61 -9.19
CA LYS A 147 -9.27 7.18 -8.41
C LYS A 147 -10.10 6.14 -9.17
N LYS A 148 -10.33 6.36 -10.46
CA LYS A 148 -11.03 5.40 -11.34
C LYS A 148 -10.30 4.06 -11.41
N ALA A 149 -8.98 4.08 -11.59
CA ALA A 149 -8.18 2.85 -11.61
C ALA A 149 -8.24 2.09 -10.28
N TRP A 150 -8.16 2.80 -9.15
CA TRP A 150 -8.31 2.20 -7.82
C TRP A 150 -9.70 1.57 -7.62
N ILE A 151 -10.78 2.31 -7.92
CA ILE A 151 -12.15 1.79 -7.78
C ILE A 151 -12.32 0.54 -8.63
N LYS A 152 -11.87 0.57 -9.89
CA LYS A 152 -11.92 -0.59 -10.77
C LYS A 152 -11.17 -1.79 -10.19
N THR A 153 -9.96 -1.58 -9.66
CA THR A 153 -9.18 -2.64 -9.02
C THR A 153 -9.91 -3.23 -7.82
N LYS A 154 -10.53 -2.39 -6.99
CA LYS A 154 -11.34 -2.80 -5.83
C LYS A 154 -12.55 -3.64 -6.26
N GLU A 155 -13.27 -3.19 -7.29
CA GLU A 155 -14.43 -3.90 -7.85
C GLU A 155 -14.03 -5.24 -8.47
N ASP A 156 -12.93 -5.28 -9.23
CA ASP A 156 -12.41 -6.51 -9.83
C ASP A 156 -12.03 -7.55 -8.75
N VAL A 157 -11.40 -7.11 -7.64
CA VAL A 157 -11.11 -7.99 -6.49
C VAL A 157 -12.40 -8.42 -5.77
N GLN A 158 -13.33 -7.49 -5.52
CA GLN A 158 -14.64 -7.80 -4.91
C GLN A 158 -15.41 -8.86 -5.71
N GLN A 159 -15.41 -8.74 -7.03
CA GLN A 159 -16.05 -9.69 -7.92
C GLN A 159 -15.40 -11.07 -7.79
N ILE A 160 -14.07 -11.16 -7.80
CA ILE A 160 -13.37 -12.44 -7.61
C ILE A 160 -13.76 -13.06 -6.26
N LEU A 161 -13.67 -12.30 -5.17
CA LEU A 161 -13.98 -12.81 -3.83
C LEU A 161 -15.45 -13.24 -3.67
N SER A 162 -16.38 -12.69 -4.47
CA SER A 162 -17.80 -13.07 -4.44
C SER A 162 -18.07 -14.52 -4.87
N TYR A 163 -17.15 -15.13 -5.63
CA TYR A 163 -17.24 -16.55 -6.02
C TYR A 163 -16.83 -17.51 -4.91
N TYR A 164 -16.27 -17.00 -3.82
CA TYR A 164 -15.68 -17.79 -2.76
C TYR A 164 -16.41 -17.59 -1.43
N ASN A 165 -16.53 -18.69 -0.69
CA ASN A 165 -16.97 -18.67 0.69
C ASN A 165 -16.17 -19.70 1.49
N PHE A 166 -16.01 -19.45 2.78
CA PHE A 166 -15.46 -20.41 3.72
C PHE A 166 -16.58 -20.88 4.63
N ARG A 167 -17.03 -22.13 4.48
CA ARG A 167 -18.15 -22.71 5.23
C ARG A 167 -19.44 -21.85 5.16
N GLY A 168 -19.75 -21.32 3.99
CA GLY A 168 -20.90 -20.44 3.77
C GLY A 168 -20.71 -19.00 4.26
N LYS A 169 -19.54 -18.65 4.81
CA LYS A 169 -19.19 -17.27 5.19
C LYS A 169 -18.46 -16.55 4.05
N PRO A 170 -18.81 -15.29 3.75
CA PRO A 170 -18.15 -14.55 2.69
C PRO A 170 -16.69 -14.27 3.05
N ILE A 171 -15.83 -14.17 2.03
CA ILE A 171 -14.48 -13.65 2.18
C ILE A 171 -14.54 -12.12 2.06
N LEU A 172 -13.96 -11.45 3.05
CA LEU A 172 -13.85 -10.00 3.11
C LEU A 172 -12.38 -9.59 2.89
N PHE A 173 -12.15 -8.30 2.66
CA PHE A 173 -10.80 -7.75 2.60
C PHE A 173 -10.77 -6.34 3.19
N ARG A 174 -9.59 -5.94 3.65
CA ARG A 174 -9.35 -4.61 4.24
C ARG A 174 -8.01 -4.03 3.77
N GLY A 175 -7.60 -2.93 4.40
CA GLY A 175 -6.31 -2.32 4.14
C GLY A 175 -6.31 -1.42 2.90
N SER A 176 -5.17 -1.34 2.22
CA SER A 176 -4.93 -0.27 1.24
C SER A 176 -5.85 -0.29 0.03
N LEU A 177 -6.27 -1.49 -0.41
CA LEU A 177 -7.25 -1.64 -1.48
C LEU A 177 -8.63 -1.12 -1.07
N TYR A 178 -9.01 -1.29 0.20
CA TYR A 178 -10.29 -0.81 0.70
C TYR A 178 -10.31 0.72 0.86
N GLU A 179 -9.23 1.27 1.43
CA GLU A 179 -9.05 2.68 1.79
C GLU A 179 -8.62 3.58 0.62
N GLY A 180 -8.00 3.01 -0.41
CA GLY A 180 -7.42 3.75 -1.52
C GLY A 180 -6.15 4.51 -1.16
N LYS A 181 -5.58 4.27 0.01
CA LYS A 181 -4.28 4.80 0.47
C LYS A 181 -3.57 3.72 1.28
N ARG A 182 -2.25 3.78 1.34
CA ARG A 182 -1.46 2.87 2.17
C ARG A 182 -1.49 3.29 3.64
N GLY A 183 -1.16 2.35 4.52
CA GLY A 183 -1.08 2.64 5.96
C GLY A 183 0.09 3.57 6.31
N GLU A 184 0.09 4.02 7.56
CA GLU A 184 1.11 4.92 8.10
C GLU A 184 2.53 4.42 7.86
N HIS A 185 2.78 3.13 8.09
CA HIS A 185 4.08 2.50 7.90
C HIS A 185 4.60 2.48 6.45
N LYS A 186 3.80 3.02 5.52
CA LYS A 186 4.07 3.25 4.11
C LYS A 186 3.83 4.73 3.74
N ALA A 187 3.97 5.66 4.69
CA ALA A 187 3.85 7.12 4.55
C ALA A 187 2.49 7.65 4.09
N TYR A 188 1.40 6.89 4.24
CA TYR A 188 0.07 7.26 3.73
C TYR A 188 0.02 7.62 2.24
N VAL A 189 0.94 7.06 1.43
CA VAL A 189 0.94 7.29 -0.02
C VAL A 189 -0.33 6.74 -0.68
N LEU A 190 -0.61 7.23 -1.87
CA LEU A 190 -1.71 6.76 -2.71
C LEU A 190 -1.63 5.22 -2.93
N PHE A 191 -2.80 4.58 -3.07
CA PHE A 191 -2.87 3.20 -3.55
C PHE A 191 -2.23 3.10 -4.93
N ASP A 192 -1.50 2.00 -5.14
CA ASP A 192 -0.75 1.71 -6.36
C ASP A 192 -1.28 0.38 -6.93
N ASP A 193 -2.00 0.48 -8.04
CA ASP A 193 -2.63 -0.65 -8.75
C ASP A 193 -1.62 -1.61 -9.40
N LYS A 194 -0.32 -1.27 -9.42
CA LYS A 194 0.76 -2.14 -9.90
C LYS A 194 1.52 -2.83 -8.77
N HIS A 195 1.33 -2.40 -7.53
CA HIS A 195 2.11 -2.90 -6.40
C HIS A 195 1.30 -3.06 -5.12
N PHE A 196 0.21 -3.82 -5.14
CA PHE A 196 -0.65 -4.01 -3.98
C PHE A 196 -0.70 -5.46 -3.49
N ASP A 197 -1.14 -5.62 -2.24
CA ASP A 197 -1.56 -6.87 -1.61
C ASP A 197 -3.06 -6.80 -1.28
N VAL A 198 -3.66 -7.96 -1.00
CA VAL A 198 -5.06 -8.04 -0.54
C VAL A 198 -5.07 -8.73 0.82
N ASP A 199 -5.41 -7.97 1.86
CA ASP A 199 -5.56 -8.50 3.22
C ASP A 199 -6.94 -9.15 3.36
N MET A 200 -7.03 -10.42 2.95
CA MET A 200 -8.29 -11.18 2.92
C MET A 200 -8.55 -11.87 4.26
N TYR A 201 -9.81 -11.90 4.69
CA TYR A 201 -10.20 -12.54 5.94
C TYR A 201 -11.62 -13.14 5.89
N VAL A 202 -11.88 -14.06 6.80
CA VAL A 202 -13.21 -14.57 7.12
C VAL A 202 -13.46 -14.50 8.63
N VAL A 203 -14.65 -14.04 9.01
CA VAL A 203 -15.11 -14.04 10.41
C VAL A 203 -15.81 -15.36 10.71
N ASP A 204 -15.13 -16.27 11.40
CA ASP A 204 -15.69 -17.55 11.82
C ASP A 204 -15.13 -17.99 13.19
N PRO A 205 -15.83 -17.67 14.29
CA PRO A 205 -15.39 -18.03 15.65
C PRO A 205 -15.31 -19.54 15.90
N VAL A 206 -16.09 -20.34 15.16
CA VAL A 206 -16.08 -21.80 15.31
C VAL A 206 -14.81 -22.35 14.67
N ALA A 207 -14.54 -21.97 13.42
CA ALA A 207 -13.32 -22.38 12.72
C ALA A 207 -12.05 -21.82 13.38
N TYR A 208 -12.12 -20.62 13.97
CA TYR A 208 -11.02 -20.03 14.74
C TYR A 208 -10.63 -20.92 15.93
N ARG A 209 -11.61 -21.34 16.75
CA ARG A 209 -11.36 -22.25 17.88
C ARG A 209 -10.88 -23.63 17.42
N GLU A 210 -11.49 -24.17 16.37
CA GLU A 210 -11.08 -25.46 15.79
C GLU A 210 -9.62 -25.44 15.32
N ALA A 211 -9.17 -24.34 14.70
CA ALA A 211 -7.78 -24.18 14.30
C ALA A 211 -6.83 -24.14 15.50
N GLN A 212 -7.21 -23.46 16.59
CA GLN A 212 -6.45 -23.44 17.83
C GLN A 212 -6.33 -24.85 18.45
N GLU A 213 -7.42 -25.61 18.47
CA GLU A 213 -7.43 -27.01 18.93
C GLU A 213 -6.53 -27.91 18.07
N LYS A 214 -6.40 -27.61 16.77
CA LYS A 214 -5.44 -28.23 15.85
C LYS A 214 -4.00 -27.70 15.99
N GLY A 215 -3.73 -26.92 17.03
CA GLY A 215 -2.39 -26.42 17.37
C GLY A 215 -1.91 -25.28 16.47
N MET A 216 -2.79 -24.56 15.78
CA MET A 216 -2.44 -23.37 15.01
C MET A 216 -2.47 -22.13 15.92
N PRO A 217 -1.32 -21.54 16.28
CA PRO A 217 -1.30 -20.36 17.13
C PRO A 217 -1.81 -19.14 16.35
N PRO A 218 -2.64 -18.27 16.98
CA PRO A 218 -2.94 -16.97 16.42
C PRO A 218 -1.69 -16.11 16.30
N ILE A 219 -1.51 -15.46 15.15
CA ILE A 219 -0.47 -14.46 14.91
C ILE A 219 -1.17 -13.11 14.77
N ALA A 220 -0.92 -12.19 15.71
CA ALA A 220 -1.63 -10.90 15.80
C ALA A 220 -3.17 -11.06 15.76
N GLY A 221 -3.70 -12.07 16.47
CA GLY A 221 -5.14 -12.34 16.55
C GLY A 221 -5.76 -13.01 15.33
N LYS A 222 -4.94 -13.53 14.40
CA LYS A 222 -5.38 -14.16 13.15
C LYS A 222 -4.88 -15.60 13.04
N ILE A 223 -5.69 -16.47 12.46
CA ILE A 223 -5.28 -17.82 12.05
C ILE A 223 -4.92 -17.77 10.56
N PHE A 224 -3.65 -18.08 10.25
CA PHE A 224 -3.16 -18.11 8.87
C PHE A 224 -3.38 -19.48 8.22
N PRO A 225 -3.51 -19.56 6.89
CA PRO A 225 -3.58 -20.82 6.15
C PRO A 225 -2.41 -21.76 6.48
N ASP A 226 -2.72 -23.03 6.74
CA ASP A 226 -1.74 -24.06 7.08
C ASP A 226 -2.26 -25.44 6.66
N LYS A 227 -1.35 -26.38 6.39
CA LYS A 227 -1.69 -27.78 6.07
C LYS A 227 -2.51 -28.50 7.15
N ARG A 228 -2.46 -28.04 8.41
CA ARG A 228 -3.29 -28.52 9.53
C ARG A 228 -4.77 -28.14 9.36
N PHE A 229 -5.07 -27.19 8.48
CA PHE A 229 -6.43 -26.75 8.14
C PHE A 229 -6.61 -26.73 6.61
N PRO A 230 -6.69 -27.92 5.97
CA PRO A 230 -6.55 -28.07 4.52
C PRO A 230 -7.56 -27.28 3.68
N GLU A 231 -8.78 -27.10 4.19
CA GLU A 231 -9.83 -26.33 3.51
C GLU A 231 -9.49 -24.83 3.39
N LEU A 232 -8.94 -24.21 4.43
CA LEU A 232 -8.52 -22.80 4.41
C LEU A 232 -7.29 -22.60 3.51
N ASP A 233 -6.38 -23.56 3.55
CA ASP A 233 -5.18 -23.60 2.71
C ASP A 233 -5.54 -23.79 1.22
N ALA A 234 -6.45 -24.72 0.90
CA ALA A 234 -6.97 -24.89 -0.45
C ALA A 234 -7.73 -23.66 -0.94
N LEU A 235 -8.61 -23.08 -0.11
CA LEU A 235 -9.32 -21.85 -0.44
C LEU A 235 -8.37 -20.70 -0.76
N SER A 236 -7.37 -20.49 0.10
CA SER A 236 -6.37 -19.44 -0.07
C SER A 236 -5.61 -19.56 -1.39
N ARG A 237 -5.22 -20.80 -1.76
CA ARG A 237 -4.57 -21.05 -3.05
C ARG A 237 -5.48 -20.74 -4.24
N SER A 238 -6.74 -21.18 -4.20
CA SER A 238 -7.68 -20.94 -5.30
C SER A 238 -7.91 -19.44 -5.51
N VAL A 239 -8.13 -18.69 -4.42
CA VAL A 239 -8.30 -17.23 -4.51
C VAL A 239 -7.03 -16.56 -5.04
N ALA A 240 -5.84 -16.97 -4.57
CA ALA A 240 -4.57 -16.43 -5.04
C ALA A 240 -4.35 -16.68 -6.55
N LEU A 241 -4.75 -17.84 -7.07
CA LEU A 241 -4.66 -18.16 -8.50
C LEU A 241 -5.56 -17.26 -9.34
N ASP A 242 -6.81 -17.05 -8.93
CA ASP A 242 -7.74 -16.17 -9.67
C ASP A 242 -7.29 -14.70 -9.63
N LEU A 243 -6.80 -14.24 -8.47
CA LEU A 243 -6.22 -12.90 -8.34
C LEU A 243 -4.98 -12.74 -9.23
N ALA A 244 -4.08 -13.72 -9.24
CA ALA A 244 -2.89 -13.69 -10.09
C ALA A 244 -3.23 -13.78 -11.58
N ALA A 245 -4.28 -14.50 -11.96
CA ALA A 245 -4.75 -14.57 -13.35
C ALA A 245 -5.35 -13.22 -13.80
N LYS A 246 -6.06 -12.52 -12.91
CA LYS A 246 -6.65 -11.20 -13.19
C LYS A 246 -5.60 -10.09 -13.24
N PHE A 247 -4.56 -10.17 -12.41
CA PHE A 247 -3.52 -9.15 -12.26
C PHE A 247 -2.12 -9.79 -12.41
N PRO A 248 -1.77 -10.28 -13.61
CA PRO A 248 -0.53 -11.05 -13.85
C PRO A 248 0.75 -10.27 -13.54
N GLU A 249 0.71 -8.94 -13.60
CA GLU A 249 1.82 -8.05 -13.29
C GLU A 249 2.03 -7.81 -11.78
N VAL A 250 1.07 -8.17 -10.93
CA VAL A 250 1.11 -7.91 -9.48
C VAL A 250 1.55 -9.18 -8.73
N HIS A 251 2.86 -9.44 -8.72
CA HIS A 251 3.44 -10.67 -8.17
C HIS A 251 3.08 -10.96 -6.70
N LYS A 252 2.77 -9.94 -5.90
CA LYS A 252 2.37 -10.11 -4.49
C LYS A 252 1.08 -10.91 -4.33
N LEU A 253 0.20 -10.92 -5.34
CA LEU A 253 -1.07 -11.67 -5.32
C LEU A 253 -0.90 -13.19 -5.44
N GLN A 254 0.28 -13.68 -5.79
CA GLN A 254 0.55 -15.12 -5.82
C GLN A 254 0.72 -15.73 -4.42
N LYS A 255 0.89 -14.89 -3.40
CA LYS A 255 1.19 -15.31 -2.02
C LYS A 255 0.19 -14.78 -1.00
N VAL A 256 -0.96 -14.27 -1.44
CA VAL A 256 -2.01 -13.83 -0.52
C VAL A 256 -2.71 -15.05 0.08
N GLY A 257 -3.27 -14.88 1.28
CA GLY A 257 -4.00 -15.93 1.97
C GLY A 257 -5.22 -15.36 2.68
N VAL A 258 -6.25 -16.19 2.81
CA VAL A 258 -7.44 -15.88 3.58
C VAL A 258 -7.16 -16.25 5.03
N VAL A 259 -7.22 -15.28 5.94
CA VAL A 259 -7.04 -15.56 7.38
C VAL A 259 -8.39 -15.70 8.08
N ILE A 260 -8.46 -16.51 9.14
CA ILE A 260 -9.63 -16.53 10.02
C ILE A 260 -9.41 -15.51 11.13
N VAL A 261 -10.42 -14.68 11.36
CA VAL A 261 -10.46 -13.72 12.48
C VAL A 261 -11.60 -14.07 13.44
N PRO A 262 -11.47 -13.75 14.72
CA PRO A 262 -12.56 -13.90 15.68
C PRO A 262 -13.62 -12.80 15.48
N LYS A 263 -14.79 -12.97 16.10
CA LYS A 263 -15.98 -12.10 15.87
C LYS A 263 -15.72 -10.62 16.21
N ASP A 264 -14.84 -10.36 17.16
CA ASP A 264 -14.47 -9.04 17.67
C ASP A 264 -13.55 -8.24 16.74
N GLN A 265 -13.08 -8.83 15.64
CA GLN A 265 -12.21 -8.16 14.66
C GLN A 265 -12.88 -7.90 13.30
N GLU A 266 -14.20 -7.71 13.28
CA GLU A 266 -15.00 -7.44 12.06
C GLU A 266 -14.72 -6.06 11.41
N THR A 267 -13.70 -5.32 11.88
CA THR A 267 -13.33 -3.97 11.41
C THR A 267 -12.33 -3.94 10.25
#